data_AF-A0A2V7KMW8-F1
#
_entry.id   AF-A0A2V7KMW8-F1
#
_cell.length_a   1.000
_cell.length_b   1.000
_cell.length_c   1.000
_cell.angle_alpha   90.00
_cell.angle_beta   90.00
_cell.angle_gamma   90.00
#
_symmetry.space_group_name_H-M   'P 1'
#
loop_
_entity.id
_entity.type
_entity.pdbx_description
1 polymer ?
#
loop_
_entity_poly.entity_id
_entity_poly.type
_entity_poly.pdbx_seq_one_letter_code
_entity_poly.pdbx_strand_id
1 'polypeptide(L)'
;IFNIAMLIFACLLVWLFYRRKRQFPMVFVWVMGISIFVNLCDHVLASALPLTTPTNWARFVGYALVALLWIGYMRRSRRVRNTFVE
;
A
#
# COMPACT_ATOMS: atom_id res chain seq x y z
N ILE A 1 -15.04 -7.99 2.84
CA ILE A 1 -14.69 -7.91 1.41
C ILE A 1 -13.32 -7.27 1.19
N PHE A 2 -13.06 -6.07 1.73
CA PHE A 2 -11.77 -5.38 1.56
C PHE A 2 -10.56 -6.21 1.99
N ASN A 3 -10.61 -6.86 3.16
CA ASN A 3 -9.51 -7.71 3.64
C ASN A 3 -9.22 -8.91 2.71
N ILE A 4 -10.26 -9.49 2.10
CA ILE A 4 -10.12 -10.60 1.15
C ILE A 4 -9.45 -10.10 -0.14
N ALA A 5 -9.90 -8.96 -0.66
CA ALA A 5 -9.28 -8.33 -1.82
C ALA A 5 -7.80 -7.99 -1.55
N MET A 6 -7.50 -7.42 -0.38
CA MET A 6 -6.13 -7.09 0.03
C MET A 6 -5.24 -8.34 0.12
N LEU A 7 -5.79 -9.47 0.59
CA LEU A 7 -5.09 -10.75 0.63
C LEU A 7 -4.80 -11.29 -0.79
N ILE A 8 -5.76 -11.19 -1.71
CA ILE A 8 -5.56 -11.55 -3.12
C ILE A 8 -4.46 -10.68 -3.74
N PHE A 9 -4.49 -9.36 -3.52
CA PHE A 9 -3.46 -8.44 -4.00
C PHE A 9 -2.08 -8.74 -3.39
N ALA A 10 -2.02 -9.14 -2.12
CA ALA A 10 -0.77 -9.56 -1.49
C ALA A 10 -0.19 -10.82 -2.16
N CYS A 11 -1.01 -11.84 -2.41
CA CYS A 11 -0.58 -13.03 -3.15
C CYS A 11 -0.12 -12.68 -4.57
N LEU A 12 -0.85 -11.80 -5.26
CA LEU A 12 -0.50 -11.32 -6.59
C LEU A 12 0.83 -10.57 -6.59
N LEU A 13 1.09 -9.72 -5.59
CA LEU A 13 2.37 -9.04 -5.43
C LEU A 13 3.52 -10.02 -5.23
N VAL A 14 3.35 -11.03 -4.38
CA VAL A 14 4.36 -12.09 -4.19
C VAL A 14 4.62 -12.80 -5.52
N TRP A 15 3.57 -13.18 -6.24
CA TRP A 15 3.71 -13.84 -7.54
C TRP A 15 4.45 -12.96 -8.57
N LEU A 16 4.08 -11.68 -8.70
CA LEU A 16 4.76 -10.73 -9.57
C LEU A 16 6.21 -10.47 -9.15
N PHE A 17 6.50 -10.51 -7.85
CA PHE A 17 7.84 -10.39 -7.31
C PHE A 17 8.73 -11.53 -7.81
N TYR A 18 8.26 -12.78 -7.67
CA TYR A 18 8.99 -13.96 -8.13
C TYR A 18 9.08 -14.06 -9.66
N ARG A 19 8.03 -13.66 -10.37
CA ARG A 19 8.00 -13.60 -11.85
C ARG A 19 8.75 -12.40 -12.43
N ARG A 20 9.34 -11.54 -11.58
CA ARG A 20 10.15 -10.38 -12.00
C ARG A 20 9.47 -9.51 -13.05
N LYS A 21 8.13 -9.39 -12.96
CA LYS A 21 7.35 -8.61 -13.92
C LYS A 21 7.48 -7.11 -13.68
N ARG A 22 7.66 -6.33 -14.74
CA ARG A 22 7.71 -4.85 -14.71
C ARG A 22 6.45 -4.21 -14.10
N GLN A 23 5.34 -4.94 -14.09
CA GLN A 23 4.09 -4.52 -13.46
C GLN A 23 4.16 -4.49 -11.92
N PHE A 24 5.08 -5.24 -11.29
CA PHE A 24 5.21 -5.33 -9.83
C PHE A 24 5.29 -3.96 -9.13
N PRO A 25 6.27 -3.09 -9.46
CA PRO A 25 6.39 -1.80 -8.80
C PRO A 25 5.17 -0.92 -9.02
N MET A 26 4.49 -1.03 -10.17
CA MET A 26 3.29 -0.25 -10.45
C MET A 26 2.11 -0.71 -9.60
N VAL A 27 1.85 -2.02 -9.55
CA VAL A 27 0.79 -2.61 -8.72
C VAL A 27 1.05 -2.37 -7.24
N PHE A 28 2.30 -2.47 -6.79
CA PHE A 28 2.67 -2.20 -5.40
C PHE A 28 2.32 -0.77 -4.97
N VAL A 29 2.63 0.23 -5.80
CA VAL A 29 2.28 1.63 -5.55
C VAL A 29 0.76 1.81 -5.48
N TRP A 30 0.00 1.19 -6.40
CA TRP A 30 -1.47 1.23 -6.39
C TRP A 30 -2.04 0.62 -5.12
N VAL A 31 -1.57 -0.56 -4.72
CA VAL A 31 -2.03 -1.24 -3.49
C VAL A 31 -1.75 -0.37 -2.27
N MET A 32 -0.54 0.21 -2.14
CA MET A 32 -0.22 1.13 -1.05
C MET A 32 -1.16 2.35 -1.02
N GLY A 33 -1.39 2.99 -2.17
CA GLY A 33 -2.29 4.14 -2.26
C GLY A 33 -3.73 3.81 -1.89
N ILE A 34 -4.26 2.70 -2.42
CA ILE A 34 -5.61 2.22 -2.10
C ILE A 34 -5.73 1.87 -0.63
N SER A 35 -4.74 1.20 -0.03
CA SER A 35 -4.76 0.85 1.39
C SER A 35 -4.81 2.08 2.30
N ILE A 36 -4.03 3.13 1.99
CA ILE A 36 -4.06 4.40 2.72
C ILE A 36 -5.43 5.08 2.55
N PHE A 37 -5.95 5.12 1.33
CA PHE A 37 -7.24 5.74 1.04
C PHE A 37 -8.37 5.05 1.79
N VAL A 38 -8.42 3.72 1.77
CA VAL A 38 -9.46 2.96 2.48
C VAL A 38 -9.31 3.09 4.00
N ASN A 39 -8.10 3.09 4.55
CA ASN A 39 -7.90 3.38 5.98
C ASN A 39 -8.40 4.78 6.36
N LEU A 40 -8.13 5.79 5.51
CA LEU A 40 -8.60 7.14 5.73
C LEU A 40 -10.13 7.22 5.70
N CYS A 41 -10.77 6.60 4.70
CA CYS A 41 -12.23 6.51 4.63
C CYS A 41 -12.81 5.81 5.87
N ASP A 42 -12.24 4.66 6.26
CA ASP A 42 -12.70 3.91 7.44
C ASP A 42 -12.61 4.77 8.71
N HIS A 43 -11.52 5.52 8.89
CA HIS A 43 -11.38 6.47 9.99
C HIS A 43 -12.40 7.62 9.95
N VAL A 44 -12.66 8.21 8.77
CA VAL A 44 -13.65 9.29 8.63
C VAL A 44 -15.06 8.76 8.91
N LEU A 45 -15.44 7.60 8.38
CA LEU A 45 -16.71 6.95 8.67
C LEU A 45 -16.83 6.54 10.15
N ALA A 46 -15.76 6.03 10.76
CA ALA A 46 -15.75 5.68 12.18
C ALA A 46 -15.90 6.91 13.08
N SER A 47 -15.37 8.07 12.68
CA SER A 47 -15.55 9.33 13.43
C SER A 47 -16.99 9.86 13.43
N ALA A 48 -17.82 9.40 12.48
CA ALA A 48 -19.25 9.70 12.47
C ALA A 48 -20.05 8.83 13.45
N LEU A 49 -19.48 7.72 13.93
CA LEU A 49 -20.07 6.92 15.01
C LEU A 49 -19.66 7.52 16.36
N PRO A 50 -20.53 7.49 17.38
CA PRO A 50 -20.23 7.98 18.74
C PRO A 50 -19.32 7.01 19.52
N LEU A 51 -18.37 6.38 18.83
CA LEU A 51 -17.34 5.54 19.41
C LEU A 51 -16.12 6.42 19.62
N THR A 52 -15.90 6.84 20.87
CA THR A 52 -14.75 7.63 21.31
C THR A 52 -13.48 6.80 21.30
N THR A 53 -13.02 6.36 20.12
CA THR A 53 -11.67 5.81 19.95
C THR A 53 -10.71 6.94 19.58
N PRO A 54 -9.65 7.19 20.38
CA PRO A 54 -8.69 8.24 20.07
C PRO A 54 -8.02 7.92 18.73
N THR A 55 -8.18 8.83 17.76
CA THR A 55 -7.57 8.70 16.44
C THR A 55 -6.07 8.88 16.56
N ASN A 56 -5.30 7.85 16.20
CA ASN A 56 -3.85 7.83 16.40
C ASN A 56 -3.12 8.40 15.17
N TRP A 57 -3.21 9.72 15.00
CA TRP A 57 -2.65 10.45 13.85
C TRP A 57 -1.15 10.22 13.64
N ALA A 58 -0.37 10.07 14.71
CA ALA A 58 1.06 9.80 14.63
C ALA A 58 1.37 8.50 13.85
N ARG A 59 0.54 7.47 14.06
CA ARG A 59 0.68 6.19 13.36
C ARG A 59 0.33 6.33 11.87
N PHE A 60 -0.71 7.10 11.55
CA PHE A 60 -1.11 7.37 10.17
C PHE A 60 -0.01 8.12 9.39
N VAL A 61 0.58 9.16 10.00
CA VAL A 61 1.71 9.90 9.42
C VAL A 61 2.93 8.99 9.23
N GLY A 62 3.25 8.14 10.21
CA GLY A 62 4.33 7.15 10.08
C GLY A 62 4.13 6.20 8.90
N TYR A 63 2.91 5.66 8.73
CA TYR A 63 2.58 4.82 7.57
C TYR A 63 2.68 5.58 6.25
N ALA A 64 2.23 6.83 6.18
CA ALA A 64 2.33 7.65 4.99
C ALA A 64 3.79 7.90 4.58
N LEU A 65 4.68 8.21 5.54
CA LEU A 65 6.10 8.41 5.27
C LEU A 65 6.78 7.12 4.79
N VAL A 66 6.50 5.98 5.43
CA VAL A 66 7.02 4.68 5.00
C VAL A 66 6.52 4.35 3.59
N ALA A 67 5.24 4.61 3.31
CA ALA A 67 4.68 4.40 1.97
C ALA A 67 5.37 5.28 0.92
N LEU A 68 5.60 6.56 1.20
CA LEU A 68 6.33 7.46 0.30
C LEU A 68 7.75 6.99 0.04
N LEU A 69 8.46 6.52 1.06
CA LEU A 69 9.79 5.93 0.91
C LEU A 69 9.77 4.70 -0.01
N TRP A 70 8.82 3.80 0.19
CA TRP A 70 8.66 2.61 -0.65
C TRP A 70 8.26 2.96 -2.09
N ILE A 71 7.35 3.91 -2.29
CA ILE A 71 6.95 4.38 -3.63
C ILE A 71 8.16 4.99 -4.34
N GLY A 72 8.94 5.82 -3.65
CA GLY A 72 10.18 6.40 -4.16
C GLY A 72 11.20 5.33 -4.52
N TYR A 73 11.40 4.34 -3.65
CA TYR A 73 12.29 3.21 -3.90
C TYR A 73 11.86 2.40 -5.12
N MET A 74 10.59 2.02 -5.22
CA MET A 74 10.06 1.25 -6.35
C MET A 74 10.17 1.99 -7.68
N ARG A 75 10.02 3.32 -7.69
CA ARG A 75 10.13 4.13 -8.92
C ARG A 75 11.56 4.47 -9.32
N ARG A 76 12.45 4.76 -8.36
CA ARG A 76 13.79 5.32 -8.62
C ARG A 76 14.91 4.28 -8.58
N SER A 77 14.74 3.18 -7.86
CA SER A 77 15.82 2.22 -7.61
C SER A 77 16.28 1.53 -8.89
N ARG A 78 17.59 1.63 -9.19
CA ARG A 78 18.23 0.92 -10.30
C ARG A 78 18.11 -0.60 -10.15
N ARG A 79 18.06 -1.13 -8.92
CA ARG A 79 17.91 -2.57 -8.67
C ARG A 79 16.53 -3.06 -9.06
N VAL A 80 15.48 -2.31 -8.72
CA VAL A 80 14.10 -2.62 -9.13
C VAL A 80 14.02 -2.57 -10.65
N ARG A 81 14.54 -1.52 -11.28
CA ARG A 81 14.54 -1.40 -12.74
C ARG A 81 15.32 -2.52 -13.44
N ASN A 82 16.42 -3.01 -12.87
CA ASN A 82 17.22 -4.10 -13.43
C ASN A 82 16.66 -5.50 -13.13
N THR A 83 15.84 -5.64 -12.09
CA THR A 83 15.26 -6.93 -11.70
C THR A 83 13.90 -7.16 -12.35
N PHE A 84 13.10 -6.09 -12.54
CA PHE A 84 11.75 -6.16 -13.08
C PHE A 84 11.70 -5.69 -14.55
N VAL A 85 12.39 -6.43 -15.43
CA VAL A 85 12.53 -6.09 -16.85
C VAL A 85 11.58 -6.91 -17.75
N GLU A 86 11.13 -8.08 -17.27
CA GLU A 86 10.22 -9.01 -17.97
C GLU A 86 8.73 -8.65 -17.85
#